data_AF-A0A857FSC9-F1
#
_entry.id   AF-A0A857FSC9-F1
#
_cell.length_a   1.000
_cell.length_b   1.000
_cell.length_c   1.000
_cell.angle_alpha   90.00
_cell.angle_beta   90.00
_cell.angle_gamma   90.00
#
_symmetry.space_group_name_H-M   'P 1'
#
loop_
_entity.id
_entity.type
_entity.pdbx_description
1 polymer ?
#
loop_
_entity_poly.entity_id
_entity_poly.type
_entity_poly.pdbx_seq_one_letter_code
_entity_poly.pdbx_strand_id
1 'polypeptide(L)'
;MGSVSDYADRGIARLAMKADLSRTFARSRPARSIWNRHLRQRLAQAEDDPPIPQCAVRLYERSDCHVGLVIDGHWERGLGNWDLSCPATILLSTGKITTTPGCVAEGLEEL
;
A
#
# COMPACT_ATOMS: atom_id res chain seq x y z
N MET A 1 2.83 5.68 -29.79
CA MET A 1 3.38 6.87 -29.12
C MET A 1 2.66 7.05 -27.79
N GLY A 2 3.13 6.38 -26.73
CA GLY A 2 2.68 6.67 -25.36
C GLY A 2 3.43 7.90 -24.88
N SER A 3 2.70 8.97 -24.59
CA SER A 3 3.28 10.29 -24.33
C SER A 3 4.08 10.25 -23.03
N VAL A 4 5.30 10.78 -23.06
CA VAL A 4 6.12 11.05 -21.86
C VAL A 4 5.36 11.89 -20.82
N SER A 5 4.34 12.65 -21.26
CA SER A 5 3.39 13.36 -20.38
C SER A 5 2.59 12.40 -19.50
N ASP A 6 2.02 11.31 -20.04
CA ASP A 6 1.21 10.37 -19.26
C ASP A 6 2.03 9.70 -18.15
N TYR A 7 3.32 9.47 -18.38
CA TYR A 7 4.24 8.93 -17.38
C TYR A 7 4.60 9.95 -16.31
N ALA A 8 4.87 11.21 -16.68
CA ALA A 8 5.14 12.28 -15.73
C ALA A 8 3.91 12.59 -14.87
N ASP A 9 2.72 12.60 -15.48
CA ASP A 9 1.44 12.85 -14.82
C ASP A 9 1.10 11.73 -13.83
N ARG A 10 1.36 10.46 -14.19
CA ARG A 10 1.26 9.31 -13.26
C ARG A 10 2.27 9.39 -12.12
N GLY A 11 3.50 9.82 -12.39
CA GLY A 11 4.53 10.05 -11.36
C GLY A 11 4.13 11.13 -10.35
N ILE A 12 3.57 12.24 -10.83
CA ILE A 12 3.06 13.33 -9.98
C ILE A 12 1.84 12.86 -9.18
N ALA A 13 0.89 12.18 -9.81
CA ALA A 13 -0.27 11.61 -9.11
C ALA A 13 0.14 10.62 -8.01
N ARG A 14 1.19 9.82 -8.25
CA ARG A 14 1.75 8.89 -7.27
C ARG A 14 2.39 9.62 -6.09
N LEU A 15 3.18 10.66 -6.35
CA LEU A 15 3.80 11.48 -5.31
C LEU A 15 2.73 12.19 -4.46
N ALA A 16 1.68 12.72 -5.11
CA ALA A 16 0.55 13.33 -4.44
C ALA A 16 -0.18 12.32 -3.54
N MET A 17 -0.50 11.12 -4.06
CA MET A 17 -1.14 10.06 -3.27
C MET A 17 -0.29 9.61 -2.08
N LYS A 18 1.03 9.42 -2.28
CA LYS A 18 1.95 9.09 -1.16
C LYS A 18 2.02 10.20 -0.13
N ALA A 19 2.05 11.46 -0.57
CA ALA A 19 2.05 12.62 0.32
C ALA A 19 0.75 12.70 1.13
N ASP A 20 -0.39 12.43 0.50
CA ASP A 20 -1.70 12.41 1.16
C ASP A 20 -1.82 11.27 2.16
N LEU A 21 -1.39 10.06 1.80
CA LEU A 21 -1.33 8.93 2.72
C LEU A 21 -0.39 9.22 3.90
N SER A 22 0.80 9.77 3.63
CA SER A 22 1.75 10.14 4.68
C SER A 22 1.15 11.18 5.63
N ARG A 23 0.48 12.19 5.10
CA ARG A 23 -0.19 13.23 5.90
C ARG A 23 -1.33 12.66 6.73
N THR A 24 -2.09 11.72 6.17
CA THR A 24 -3.22 11.12 6.87
C THR A 24 -2.75 10.17 7.97
N PHE A 25 -1.75 9.33 7.69
CA PHE A 25 -1.12 8.49 8.70
C PHE A 25 -0.41 9.29 9.78
N ALA A 26 0.14 10.47 9.48
CA ALA A 26 0.73 11.34 10.50
C ALA A 26 -0.25 11.76 11.60
N ARG A 27 -1.57 11.75 11.32
CA ARG A 27 -2.63 12.07 12.29
C ARG A 27 -2.96 10.90 13.24
N SER A 28 -2.48 9.69 12.95
CA SER A 28 -2.67 8.49 13.78
C SER A 28 -1.32 7.90 14.16
N ARG A 29 -0.96 7.97 15.45
CA ARG A 29 0.33 7.45 15.95
C ARG A 29 0.63 5.99 15.53
N PRO A 30 -0.31 5.02 15.64
CA PRO A 30 -0.06 3.65 15.16
C PRO A 30 0.11 3.58 13.63
N ALA A 31 -0.70 4.31 12.87
CA ALA A 31 -0.59 4.37 11.41
C ALA A 31 0.75 4.94 10.95
N ARG A 32 1.22 6.02 11.59
CA ARG A 32 2.52 6.65 11.33
C ARG A 32 3.68 5.70 11.58
N SER A 33 3.60 4.87 12.63
CA SER A 33 4.64 3.88 12.96
C SER A 33 4.80 2.86 11.83
N ILE A 34 3.68 2.32 11.35
CA ILE A 34 3.63 1.37 10.24
C ILE A 34 4.12 2.02 8.95
N TRP A 35 3.65 3.23 8.62
CA TRP A 35 4.07 3.96 7.43
C TRP A 35 5.59 4.22 7.40
N ASN A 36 6.15 4.65 8.53
CA ASN A 36 7.59 4.87 8.64
C ASN A 36 8.39 3.57 8.47
N ARG A 37 7.87 2.45 8.97
CA ARG A 37 8.47 1.13 8.78
C ARG A 37 8.46 0.74 7.30
N HIS A 38 7.33 0.91 6.62
CA HIS A 38 7.22 0.70 5.16
C HIS A 38 8.26 1.52 4.39
N LEU A 39 8.37 2.83 4.67
CA LEU A 39 9.34 3.70 4.00
C LEU A 39 10.79 3.26 4.26
N ARG A 40 11.14 2.93 5.51
CA ARG A 40 12.48 2.45 5.85
C ARG A 40 12.82 1.15 5.15
N GLN A 41 11.88 0.20 5.09
CA GLN A 41 12.09 -1.09 4.42
C GLN A 41 12.28 -0.94 2.92
N ARG A 42 11.53 -0.06 2.25
CA ARG A 42 11.78 0.24 0.84
C ARG A 42 13.14 0.88 0.60
N LEU A 43 13.61 1.72 1.52
CA LEU A 43 14.95 2.31 1.46
C LEU A 43 16.07 1.30 1.80
N ALA A 44 15.75 0.25 2.55
CA ALA A 44 16.68 -0.71 3.12
C ALA A 44 16.53 -2.13 2.54
N GLN A 45 16.19 -2.29 1.26
CA GLN A 45 15.98 -3.59 0.58
C GLN A 45 17.26 -4.49 0.48
N ALA A 46 18.06 -4.61 1.54
CA ALA A 46 19.34 -5.32 1.53
C ALA A 46 19.62 -6.26 2.72
N GLU A 47 18.75 -6.43 3.73
CA GLU A 47 19.09 -7.29 4.88
C GLU A 47 18.12 -8.45 5.17
N ASP A 48 18.65 -9.65 4.87
CA ASP A 48 18.59 -10.98 5.48
C ASP A 48 17.32 -11.61 6.09
N ASP A 49 16.21 -10.88 6.28
CA ASP A 49 14.92 -11.54 6.54
C ASP A 49 13.79 -10.62 6.07
N PRO A 50 12.99 -10.98 5.04
CA PRO A 50 12.04 -10.05 4.47
C PRO A 50 10.91 -9.81 5.50
N PRO A 51 10.81 -8.60 6.07
CA PRO A 51 9.64 -8.26 6.86
C PRO A 51 8.41 -8.38 5.95
N ILE A 52 7.28 -8.81 6.52
CA ILE A 52 5.96 -8.81 5.89
C ILE A 52 5.84 -7.56 4.98
N PRO A 53 5.92 -7.75 3.66
CA PRO A 53 6.18 -6.66 2.71
C PRO A 53 4.97 -5.75 2.64
N GLN A 54 4.97 -4.61 3.30
CA GLN A 54 3.78 -3.75 3.30
C GLN A 54 3.54 -3.16 1.89
N CYS A 55 2.34 -3.31 1.33
CA CYS A 55 2.00 -2.85 -0.03
C CYS A 55 0.82 -1.88 0.00
N ALA A 56 0.91 -0.76 -0.73
CA ALA A 56 -0.21 0.16 -0.85
C ALA A 56 -1.18 -0.38 -1.92
N VAL A 57 -2.47 -0.45 -1.61
CA VAL A 57 -3.50 -1.00 -2.49
C VAL A 57 -4.71 -0.08 -2.56
N ARG A 58 -5.37 -0.01 -3.71
CA ARG A 58 -6.69 0.61 -3.84
C ARG A 58 -7.76 -0.46 -3.78
N LEU A 59 -8.65 -0.38 -2.79
CA LEU A 59 -9.75 -1.33 -2.61
C LEU A 59 -10.95 -0.93 -3.49
N TYR A 60 -11.37 -1.78 -4.42
CA TYR A 60 -12.47 -1.46 -5.35
C TYR A 60 -13.86 -1.84 -4.84
N GLU A 61 -13.97 -2.82 -3.95
CA GLU A 61 -15.26 -3.34 -3.48
C GLU A 61 -15.93 -2.47 -2.40
N ARG A 62 -15.29 -1.39 -1.94
CA ARG A 62 -15.87 -0.49 -0.94
C ARG A 62 -16.36 0.77 -1.63
N SER A 63 -17.57 1.20 -1.29
CA SER A 63 -18.29 2.35 -1.85
C SER A 63 -17.50 3.67 -1.90
N ASP A 64 -16.43 3.77 -1.11
CA ASP A 64 -15.56 4.94 -1.02
C ASP A 64 -14.16 4.72 -1.66
N CYS A 65 -13.91 3.60 -2.35
CA CYS A 65 -12.64 3.26 -3.00
C CYS A 65 -11.39 3.58 -2.14
N HIS A 66 -11.43 3.18 -0.85
CA HIS A 66 -10.39 3.56 0.11
C HIS A 66 -9.03 2.96 -0.30
N VAL A 67 -8.03 3.83 -0.37
CA VAL A 67 -6.63 3.39 -0.43
C VAL A 67 -6.20 2.93 0.96
N GLY A 68 -5.48 1.81 1.01
CA GLY A 68 -4.95 1.23 2.24
C GLY A 68 -3.55 0.69 2.06
N LEU A 69 -2.89 0.42 3.17
CA LEU A 69 -1.62 -0.30 3.23
C LEU A 69 -1.91 -1.69 3.76
N VAL A 70 -1.60 -2.72 2.99
CA VAL A 70 -1.61 -4.12 3.44
C VAL A 70 -0.43 -4.27 4.38
N ILE A 71 -0.71 -4.71 5.61
CA ILE A 71 0.28 -4.81 6.69
C ILE A 71 0.44 -6.24 7.19
N ASP A 72 -0.44 -7.14 6.76
CA ASP A 72 -0.42 -8.57 7.05
C ASP A 72 -1.40 -9.31 6.11
N GLY A 73 -1.17 -10.59 5.86
CA GLY A 73 -2.01 -11.40 4.97
C GLY A 73 -1.27 -12.61 4.39
N HIS A 74 -1.79 -13.13 3.27
CA HIS A 74 -1.11 -14.19 2.53
C HIS A 74 -0.15 -13.59 1.50
N TRP A 75 1.16 -13.82 1.65
CA TRP A 75 2.18 -13.34 0.71
C TRP A 75 2.52 -14.41 -0.31
N GLU A 76 2.31 -14.12 -1.59
CA GLU A 76 2.71 -15.00 -2.67
C GLU A 76 4.12 -14.69 -3.16
N ARG A 77 5.09 -15.46 -2.65
CA ARG A 77 6.51 -15.34 -3.02
C ARG A 77 6.76 -15.47 -4.53
N GLY A 78 5.92 -16.23 -5.25
CA GLY A 78 6.04 -16.41 -6.71
C GLY A 78 5.65 -15.17 -7.53
N LEU A 79 4.76 -14.33 -6.99
CA LEU A 79 4.31 -13.08 -7.63
C LEU A 79 4.94 -11.84 -7.02
N GLY A 80 5.60 -11.97 -5.86
CA GLY A 80 6.19 -10.84 -5.15
C GLY A 80 5.14 -9.83 -4.69
N ASN A 81 3.91 -10.29 -4.40
CA ASN A 81 2.83 -9.44 -3.89
C ASN A 81 1.90 -10.22 -2.94
N TRP A 82 0.99 -9.49 -2.26
CA TRP A 82 -0.06 -10.09 -1.43
C TRP A 82 -1.14 -10.72 -2.28
N ASP A 83 -1.58 -11.91 -1.88
CA ASP A 83 -2.85 -12.47 -2.31
C ASP A 83 -3.98 -11.88 -1.47
N LEU A 84 -4.69 -10.93 -2.07
CA LEU A 84 -5.82 -10.22 -1.46
C LEU A 84 -7.15 -10.96 -1.65
N SER A 85 -7.17 -12.07 -2.39
CA SER A 85 -8.33 -12.96 -2.38
C SER A 85 -8.51 -13.67 -1.03
N CYS A 86 -7.41 -13.78 -0.27
CA CYS A 86 -7.38 -14.29 1.09
C CYS A 86 -7.59 -13.18 2.13
N PRO A 87 -7.92 -13.54 3.38
CA PRO A 87 -8.01 -12.57 4.45
C PRO A 87 -6.70 -11.79 4.66
N ALA A 88 -6.82 -10.47 4.71
CA ALA A 88 -5.69 -9.57 4.89
C ALA A 88 -5.99 -8.49 5.92
N THR A 89 -4.95 -7.99 6.58
CA THR A 89 -5.05 -6.83 7.47
C THR A 89 -4.57 -5.59 6.75
N ILE A 90 -5.43 -4.58 6.73
CA ILE A 90 -5.22 -3.35 5.96
C ILE A 90 -5.36 -2.15 6.89
N LEU A 91 -4.35 -1.28 6.85
CA LEU A 91 -4.41 0.06 7.41
C LEU A 91 -4.99 1.00 6.35
N LEU A 92 -6.25 1.39 6.51
CA LEU A 92 -6.92 2.33 5.62
C LEU A 92 -6.35 3.73 5.77
N SER A 93 -6.40 4.52 4.70
CA SER A 93 -6.02 5.94 4.70
C SER A 93 -6.66 6.73 5.85
N THR A 94 -7.88 6.39 6.27
CA THR A 94 -8.56 6.97 7.45
C THR A 94 -7.83 6.75 8.80
N GLY A 95 -6.77 5.94 8.82
CA GLY A 95 -6.02 5.56 10.02
C GLY A 95 -6.62 4.36 10.76
N LYS A 96 -7.73 3.80 10.26
CA LYS A 96 -8.37 2.60 10.80
C LYS A 96 -7.65 1.35 10.30
N ILE A 97 -7.35 0.43 11.20
CA ILE A 97 -6.92 -0.93 10.85
C ILE A 97 -8.17 -1.80 10.73
N THR A 98 -8.27 -2.56 9.64
CA THR A 98 -9.37 -3.48 9.40
C THR A 98 -8.81 -4.80 8.86
N THR A 99 -9.43 -5.89 9.26
CA THR A 99 -9.32 -7.16 8.55
C THR A 99 -10.36 -7.20 7.44
N THR A 100 -10.00 -7.75 6.30
CA THR A 100 -10.91 -8.05 5.19
C THR A 100 -10.96 -9.58 5.01
N PRO A 101 -12.10 -10.18 4.69
CA PRO A 101 -12.18 -11.63 4.39
C PRO A 101 -11.56 -12.01 3.03
N GLY A 102 -11.15 -11.00 2.25
CA GLY A 102 -10.71 -11.09 0.87
C GLY A 102 -11.36 -9.93 0.10
N CYS A 103 -10.64 -9.31 -0.84
CA CYS A 103 -11.18 -8.23 -1.66
C CYS A 103 -10.39 -8.05 -2.96
N VAL A 104 -11.08 -7.64 -4.01
CA VAL A 104 -10.42 -7.11 -5.21
C VAL A 104 -9.75 -5.77 -4.87
N ALA A 105 -8.44 -5.75 -5.00
CA ALA A 105 -7.66 -4.53 -4.92
C ALA A 105 -6.60 -4.50 -6.02
N GLU A 106 -6.25 -3.30 -6.43
CA GLU A 106 -5.09 -3.08 -7.28
C GLU A 106 -3.90 -2.71 -6.42
N GLY A 107 -2.86 -3.53 -6.53
CA GLY A 107 -1.55 -3.24 -5.96
C GLY A 107 -0.97 -2.00 -6.63
N LEU A 108 -0.58 -1.02 -5.83
CA LEU A 108 0.16 0.14 -6.31
C LEU A 108 1.66 -0.19 -6.49
N GLU A 109 2.02 -1.48 -6.59
CA GLU A 109 3.41 -1.97 -6.61
C GLU A 109 4.01 -2.29 -7.98
N GLU A 110 3.28 -2.08 -9.07
CA GLU A 110 3.89 -1.96 -10.40
C GLU A 110 3.35 -0.74 -11.15
N LEU A 111 3.85 0.47 -10.81
CA LEU A 111 3.80 1.68 -11.65
C LEU A 111 4.99 2.61 -11.34
#